data_AF-A0A6A1VF12-F1
#
_entry.id   AF-A0A6A1VF12-F1
#
_cell.length_a   1.000
_cell.length_b   1.000
_cell.length_c   1.000
_cell.angle_alpha   90.00
_cell.angle_beta   90.00
_cell.angle_gamma   90.00
#
_symmetry.space_group_name_H-M   'P 1'
#
loop_
_entity.id
_entity.type
_entity.pdbx_description
1 polymer ?
#
loop_
_entity_poly.entity_id
_entity_poly.type
_entity_poly.pdbx_seq_one_letter_code
_entity_poly.pdbx_strand_id
1 'polypeptide(L)'
;MANSKYEYVKSFEVEDEVMLPNLIVVRIDGRDFRRFAEVHEFEKPNDGRALNLMNSVATAILEEYPDIIFSYGFGDEYSFVLKKTSKFYQRRASKLLSLIVSFFSSAYAMKWKEFFPEKELQWPPSFHSRIISCASKEVLQAYLAWRQHECHLSNMHDTCLWMLVKGGQTESEAEEFLKGTQKQQKNELLFQKFHINYKNLPAMYRQGSCILKTKVEENVKCNENGTPVKRLRRKARIVHSEDIAGRSFWNEHPSLLKEVGGFSEEVDKIRLEYVRLFQFENKLMPSTWIVIRIDGCHFHRFSEVHEFEKPNDKEALNLMNSCAVAVLEEMRDIVFAYGVSDEYSFVLKKDSRFYQRRPSEIVSAIVSFFSSMFVMKWKEFFPQKELKYPPSFDGRAVCYPSTEILQDYLAWRQVDCHINNQYNTCFWMLVNKKGKSKSEAQDYLKGTQAREKNELLIKEFGIDYIELEPMFRQGSSAFWEKEEATMAHENGASMENPHKKVTVKHCDMIKPDFWRAHPSILNEKRPDF
;
A
#
# COMPACT_ATOMS: atom_id res chain seq x y z
N MET A 1 1.06 2.42 -28.52
CA MET A 1 1.92 3.39 -27.81
C MET A 1 2.65 4.19 -28.87
N ALA A 2 2.63 5.51 -28.79
CA ALA A 2 3.45 6.33 -29.69
C ALA A 2 4.92 6.19 -29.24
N ASN A 3 5.82 5.92 -30.19
CA ASN A 3 7.27 5.91 -29.96
C ASN A 3 7.71 7.34 -29.64
N SER A 4 7.64 7.72 -28.37
CA SER A 4 8.21 8.98 -27.90
C SER A 4 9.73 8.86 -27.81
N LYS A 5 10.46 9.94 -28.08
CA LYS A 5 11.93 9.97 -27.87
C LYS A 5 12.35 9.60 -26.45
N TYR A 6 11.44 9.70 -25.49
CA TYR A 6 11.68 9.38 -24.08
C TYR A 6 11.47 7.90 -23.73
N GLU A 7 11.06 7.04 -24.68
CA GLU A 7 10.71 5.64 -24.36
C GLU A 7 11.86 4.84 -23.75
N TYR A 8 13.12 5.24 -24.01
CA TYR A 8 14.31 4.60 -23.45
C TYR A 8 14.33 4.58 -21.92
N VAL A 9 13.64 5.50 -21.23
CA VAL A 9 13.60 5.55 -19.76
C VAL A 9 12.98 4.28 -19.14
N LYS A 10 12.15 3.54 -19.90
CA LYS A 10 11.61 2.24 -19.47
C LYS A 10 12.70 1.20 -19.21
N SER A 11 13.85 1.32 -19.86
CA SER A 11 14.97 0.38 -19.68
C SER A 11 15.62 0.43 -18.28
N PHE A 12 15.31 1.46 -17.48
CA PHE A 12 15.74 1.57 -16.09
C PHE A 12 14.82 0.79 -15.12
N GLU A 13 13.65 0.32 -15.57
CA GLU A 13 12.80 -0.54 -14.76
C GLU A 13 13.50 -1.90 -14.54
N VAL A 14 13.63 -2.32 -13.29
CA VAL A 14 14.33 -3.56 -12.91
C VAL A 14 13.32 -4.70 -12.80
N GLU A 15 13.68 -5.86 -13.32
CA GLU A 15 12.93 -7.09 -13.10
C GLU A 15 13.13 -7.59 -11.67
N ASP A 16 12.03 -7.88 -10.99
CA ASP A 16 12.01 -8.27 -9.58
C ASP A 16 11.17 -9.54 -9.34
N GLU A 17 11.22 -10.45 -10.32
CA GLU A 17 10.53 -11.73 -10.22
C GLU A 17 11.05 -12.58 -9.05
N VAL A 18 10.14 -13.08 -8.22
CA VAL A 18 10.47 -14.08 -7.20
C VAL A 18 10.62 -15.43 -7.87
N MET A 19 11.88 -15.83 -8.10
CA MET A 19 12.24 -17.05 -8.82
C MET A 19 11.52 -18.32 -8.32
N LEU A 20 11.12 -19.18 -9.25
CA LEU A 20 10.73 -20.56 -8.93
C LEU A 20 11.97 -21.36 -8.49
N PRO A 21 11.84 -22.32 -7.55
CA PRO A 21 10.61 -22.84 -6.94
C PRO A 21 10.21 -22.17 -5.61
N ASN A 22 10.70 -20.96 -5.31
CA ASN A 22 10.50 -20.33 -4.01
C ASN A 22 9.00 -20.10 -3.69
N LEU A 23 8.61 -20.40 -2.45
CA LEU A 23 7.34 -19.99 -1.87
C LEU A 23 7.39 -18.49 -1.55
N ILE A 24 6.29 -17.80 -1.78
CA ILE A 24 6.17 -16.36 -1.55
C ILE A 24 5.36 -16.13 -0.29
N VAL A 25 5.94 -15.39 0.65
CA VAL A 25 5.21 -14.82 1.79
C VAL A 25 5.29 -13.31 1.72
N VAL A 26 4.15 -12.63 1.79
CA VAL A 26 4.10 -11.17 1.87
C VAL A 26 3.86 -10.78 3.32
N ARG A 27 4.83 -10.14 3.96
CA ARG A 27 4.71 -9.63 5.33
C ARG A 27 4.36 -8.16 5.29
N ILE A 28 3.35 -7.78 6.06
CA ILE A 28 2.90 -6.42 6.34
C ILE A 28 3.18 -6.11 7.81
N ASP A 29 3.57 -4.87 8.10
CA ASP A 29 3.97 -4.39 9.43
C ASP A 29 3.54 -2.92 9.58
N GLY A 30 3.07 -2.51 10.75
CA GLY A 30 2.55 -1.16 10.99
C GLY A 30 3.64 -0.08 10.93
N ARG A 31 3.43 0.97 10.11
CA ARG A 31 4.33 2.15 10.10
C ARG A 31 3.93 3.09 11.23
N ASP A 32 4.89 3.39 12.12
CA ASP A 32 4.70 4.27 13.28
C ASP A 32 3.47 3.90 14.12
N PHE A 33 3.20 2.59 14.24
CA PHE A 33 1.94 2.12 14.83
C PHE A 33 1.83 2.41 16.33
N ARG A 34 2.95 2.64 17.02
CA ARG A 34 2.95 3.16 18.39
C ARG A 34 2.22 4.51 18.48
N ARG A 35 2.59 5.47 17.62
CA ARG A 35 1.92 6.77 17.52
C ARG A 35 0.47 6.61 17.07
N PHE A 36 0.21 5.73 16.10
CA PHE A 36 -1.16 5.45 15.65
C PHE A 36 -2.04 4.94 16.81
N ALA A 37 -1.54 4.00 17.60
CA ALA A 37 -2.24 3.44 18.76
C ALA A 37 -2.43 4.46 19.89
N GLU A 38 -1.49 5.37 20.09
CA GLU A 38 -1.59 6.47 21.06
C GLU A 38 -2.66 7.49 20.65
N VAL A 39 -2.62 7.97 19.41
CA VAL A 39 -3.60 8.95 18.87
C VAL A 39 -5.02 8.42 18.90
N HIS A 40 -5.21 7.12 18.67
CA HIS A 40 -6.53 6.48 18.70
C HIS A 40 -6.85 5.80 20.04
N GLU A 41 -5.99 5.98 21.06
CA GLU A 41 -6.12 5.47 22.43
C GLU A 41 -6.51 3.98 22.48
N PHE A 42 -5.67 3.14 21.89
CA PHE A 42 -5.83 1.68 21.96
C PHE A 42 -5.59 1.17 23.37
N GLU A 43 -6.39 0.19 23.77
CA GLU A 43 -6.22 -0.49 25.06
C GLU A 43 -4.86 -1.19 25.14
N LYS A 44 -4.24 -1.11 26.32
CA LYS A 44 -2.96 -1.74 26.62
C LYS A 44 -3.12 -2.84 27.67
N PRO A 45 -2.44 -4.01 27.53
CA PRO A 45 -1.42 -4.31 26.51
C PRO A 45 -1.99 -4.68 25.13
N ASN A 46 -3.27 -5.08 25.04
CA ASN A 46 -3.91 -5.50 23.80
C ASN A 46 -5.28 -4.83 23.65
N ASP A 47 -5.57 -4.33 22.44
CA ASP A 47 -6.90 -3.87 22.07
C ASP A 47 -7.57 -4.92 21.18
N GLY A 48 -8.61 -5.57 21.72
CA GLY A 48 -9.34 -6.61 21.01
C GLY A 48 -10.02 -6.09 19.73
N ARG A 49 -10.43 -4.82 19.69
CA ARG A 49 -11.07 -4.22 18.50
C ARG A 49 -10.04 -4.02 17.40
N ALA A 50 -8.86 -3.51 17.73
CA ALA A 50 -7.77 -3.33 16.78
C ALA A 50 -7.33 -4.64 16.15
N LEU A 51 -7.15 -5.69 16.97
CA LEU A 51 -6.77 -7.02 16.48
C LEU A 51 -7.87 -7.65 15.63
N ASN A 52 -9.14 -7.50 16.02
CA ASN A 52 -10.26 -7.98 15.21
C ASN A 52 -10.42 -7.22 13.88
N LEU A 53 -10.12 -5.92 13.84
CA LEU A 53 -10.04 -5.15 12.61
C LEU A 53 -8.93 -5.70 11.69
N MET A 54 -7.72 -5.91 12.21
CA MET A 54 -6.62 -6.55 11.46
C MET A 54 -7.03 -7.93 10.92
N ASN A 55 -7.67 -8.76 11.74
CA ASN A 55 -8.19 -10.07 11.35
C ASN A 55 -9.25 -9.97 10.22
N SER A 56 -10.17 -9.01 10.33
CA SER A 56 -11.23 -8.77 9.34
C SER A 56 -10.68 -8.28 8.00
N VAL A 57 -9.64 -7.45 8.03
CA VAL A 57 -8.93 -6.99 6.83
C VAL A 57 -8.16 -8.15 6.19
N ALA A 58 -7.41 -8.93 6.96
CA ALA A 58 -6.69 -10.09 6.45
C ALA A 58 -7.63 -11.17 5.88
N THR A 59 -8.82 -11.34 6.46
CA THR A 59 -9.88 -12.19 5.90
C THR A 59 -10.31 -11.70 4.52
N ALA A 60 -10.54 -10.40 4.35
CA ALA A 60 -10.90 -9.81 3.06
C ALA A 60 -9.80 -9.98 2.01
N ILE A 61 -8.51 -9.92 2.39
CA ILE A 61 -7.38 -10.21 1.49
C ILE A 61 -7.44 -11.65 0.98
N LEU A 62 -7.71 -12.62 1.86
CA LEU A 62 -7.85 -14.01 1.44
C LEU A 62 -9.03 -14.18 0.48
N GLU A 63 -10.10 -13.43 0.64
CA GLU A 63 -11.27 -13.49 -0.25
C GLU A 63 -10.98 -12.83 -1.62
N GLU A 64 -10.32 -11.68 -1.62
CA GLU A 64 -9.97 -10.92 -2.84
C GLU A 64 -8.87 -11.61 -3.66
N TYR A 65 -7.90 -12.25 -2.99
CA TYR A 65 -6.75 -12.88 -3.64
C TYR A 65 -6.79 -14.42 -3.46
N PRO A 66 -7.33 -15.17 -4.46
CA PRO A 66 -7.46 -16.62 -4.40
C PRO A 66 -6.15 -17.37 -4.15
N ASP A 67 -5.03 -16.82 -4.61
CA ASP A 67 -3.69 -17.42 -4.52
C ASP A 67 -3.09 -17.36 -3.12
N ILE A 68 -3.59 -16.50 -2.24
CA ILE A 68 -3.23 -16.48 -0.82
C ILE A 68 -4.04 -17.56 -0.11
N ILE A 69 -3.37 -18.52 0.52
CA ILE A 69 -4.00 -19.73 1.07
C ILE A 69 -4.03 -19.76 2.60
N PHE A 70 -3.10 -19.04 3.21
CA PHE A 70 -2.88 -18.99 4.64
C PHE A 70 -2.39 -17.58 5.00
N SER A 71 -2.84 -17.07 6.14
CA SER A 71 -2.21 -15.91 6.74
C SER A 71 -2.08 -16.08 8.24
N TYR A 72 -1.10 -15.38 8.80
CA TYR A 72 -0.85 -15.33 10.23
C TYR A 72 -0.51 -13.91 10.64
N GLY A 73 -1.13 -13.41 11.70
CA GLY A 73 -0.87 -12.07 12.20
C GLY A 73 -1.02 -11.96 13.71
N PHE A 74 -0.32 -10.99 14.27
CA PHE A 74 -0.38 -10.58 15.67
C PHE A 74 0.09 -9.14 15.78
N GLY A 75 -0.32 -8.43 16.83
CA GLY A 75 -0.01 -7.00 16.98
C GLY A 75 -0.46 -6.21 15.76
N ASP A 76 0.47 -5.50 15.15
CA ASP A 76 0.32 -4.69 13.94
C ASP A 76 0.90 -5.35 12.67
N GLU A 77 1.25 -6.64 12.72
CA GLU A 77 1.81 -7.38 11.58
C GLU A 77 0.91 -8.51 11.06
N TYR A 78 1.05 -8.79 9.77
CA TYR A 78 0.39 -9.92 9.09
C TYR A 78 1.29 -10.51 8.01
N SER A 79 1.32 -11.84 7.90
CA SER A 79 2.03 -12.60 6.88
C SER A 79 1.04 -13.35 6.00
N PHE A 80 1.16 -13.23 4.69
CA PHE A 80 0.28 -13.85 3.70
C PHE A 80 1.07 -14.84 2.85
N VAL A 81 0.73 -16.13 2.93
CA VAL A 81 1.41 -17.22 2.20
C VAL A 81 0.66 -17.51 0.90
N LEU A 82 1.37 -17.42 -0.22
CA LEU A 82 0.84 -17.78 -1.53
C LEU A 82 1.04 -19.27 -1.81
N LYS A 83 0.14 -19.86 -2.61
CA LYS A 83 0.28 -21.24 -3.08
C LYS A 83 1.57 -21.42 -3.90
N LYS A 84 2.16 -22.62 -3.86
CA LYS A 84 3.45 -22.92 -4.50
C LYS A 84 3.45 -22.67 -6.02
N THR A 85 2.32 -22.93 -6.67
CA THR A 85 2.15 -22.81 -8.13
C THR A 85 1.73 -21.41 -8.58
N SER A 86 1.71 -20.41 -7.67
CA SER A 86 1.24 -19.07 -8.01
C SER A 86 2.10 -18.45 -9.11
N LYS A 87 1.41 -17.96 -10.15
CA LYS A 87 1.95 -17.09 -11.20
C LYS A 87 1.37 -15.68 -11.09
N PHE A 88 0.78 -15.35 -9.94
CA PHE A 88 0.07 -14.09 -9.73
C PHE A 88 0.98 -12.91 -10.05
N TYR A 89 0.52 -12.03 -10.96
CA TYR A 89 1.30 -10.92 -11.50
C TYR A 89 2.72 -11.24 -11.95
N GLN A 90 2.92 -12.41 -12.58
CA GLN A 90 4.24 -12.88 -13.02
C GLN A 90 5.26 -12.91 -11.86
N ARG A 91 4.78 -13.06 -10.63
CA ARG A 91 5.59 -13.16 -9.41
C ARG A 91 6.50 -11.95 -9.16
N ARG A 92 6.19 -10.78 -9.73
CA ARG A 92 6.91 -9.52 -9.49
C ARG A 92 6.76 -9.06 -8.05
N ALA A 93 7.87 -8.97 -7.33
CA ALA A 93 7.89 -8.69 -5.89
C ALA A 93 7.23 -7.36 -5.54
N SER A 94 7.55 -6.28 -6.26
CA SER A 94 7.01 -4.94 -6.03
C SER A 94 5.51 -4.93 -6.22
N LYS A 95 5.00 -5.58 -7.28
CA LYS A 95 3.56 -5.64 -7.56
C LYS A 95 2.80 -6.43 -6.50
N LEU A 96 3.34 -7.56 -6.05
CA LEU A 96 2.73 -8.36 -5.01
C LEU A 96 2.68 -7.61 -3.67
N LEU A 97 3.82 -7.08 -3.21
CA LEU A 97 3.90 -6.40 -1.91
C LEU A 97 3.06 -5.13 -1.89
N SER A 98 3.05 -4.34 -2.97
CA SER A 98 2.34 -3.07 -3.05
C SER A 98 0.84 -3.26 -3.11
N LEU A 99 0.35 -4.25 -3.88
CA LEU A 99 -1.09 -4.48 -4.00
C LEU A 99 -1.69 -5.00 -2.70
N ILE A 100 -1.02 -5.95 -2.06
CA ILE A 100 -1.50 -6.52 -0.81
C ILE A 100 -1.51 -5.45 0.29
N VAL A 101 -0.45 -4.63 0.42
CA VAL A 101 -0.41 -3.57 1.44
C VAL A 101 -1.37 -2.43 1.12
N SER A 102 -1.54 -2.09 -0.16
CA SER A 102 -2.54 -1.11 -0.59
C SER A 102 -3.94 -1.57 -0.21
N PHE A 103 -4.32 -2.79 -0.57
CA PHE A 103 -5.64 -3.32 -0.23
C PHE A 103 -5.82 -3.37 1.29
N PHE A 104 -4.79 -3.83 2.02
CA PHE A 104 -4.81 -3.88 3.49
C PHE A 104 -5.11 -2.50 4.08
N SER A 105 -4.37 -1.48 3.67
CA SER A 105 -4.51 -0.10 4.16
C SER A 105 -5.89 0.51 3.84
N SER A 106 -6.36 0.37 2.60
CA SER A 106 -7.70 0.82 2.19
C SER A 106 -8.81 0.12 2.96
N ALA A 107 -8.73 -1.22 3.07
CA ALA A 107 -9.73 -2.01 3.78
C ALA A 107 -9.74 -1.71 5.28
N TYR A 108 -8.57 -1.45 5.88
CA TYR A 108 -8.46 -1.02 7.27
C TYR A 108 -9.19 0.31 7.49
N ALA A 109 -8.93 1.30 6.64
CA ALA A 109 -9.59 2.61 6.72
C ALA A 109 -11.11 2.50 6.49
N MET A 110 -11.55 1.71 5.51
CA MET A 110 -12.98 1.51 5.22
C MET A 110 -13.72 0.81 6.37
N LYS A 111 -13.11 -0.22 6.96
CA LYS A 111 -13.73 -1.01 8.03
C LYS A 111 -13.61 -0.39 9.41
N TRP A 112 -12.88 0.72 9.56
CA TRP A 112 -12.61 1.35 10.85
C TRP A 112 -13.86 1.54 11.71
N LYS A 113 -14.93 2.10 11.13
CA LYS A 113 -16.20 2.37 11.83
C LYS A 113 -16.96 1.13 12.27
N GLU A 114 -16.70 -0.04 11.68
CA GLU A 114 -17.29 -1.32 12.12
C GLU A 114 -16.73 -1.76 13.49
N PHE A 115 -15.48 -1.39 13.80
CA PHE A 115 -14.78 -1.81 15.02
C PHE A 115 -14.62 -0.67 16.03
N PHE A 116 -14.61 0.58 15.56
CA PHE A 116 -14.49 1.81 16.35
C PHE A 116 -15.61 2.79 15.97
N PRO A 117 -16.89 2.48 16.28
CA PRO A 117 -18.03 3.30 15.84
C PRO A 117 -17.96 4.74 16.38
N GLU A 118 -17.48 4.91 17.61
CA GLU A 118 -17.41 6.19 18.32
C GLU A 118 -16.12 6.98 18.04
N LYS A 119 -15.12 6.40 17.37
CA LYS A 119 -13.85 7.08 17.10
C LYS A 119 -13.74 7.44 15.62
N GLU A 120 -13.33 8.67 15.33
CA GLU A 120 -12.91 9.04 13.98
C GLU A 120 -11.50 8.52 13.71
N LEU A 121 -11.24 8.15 12.46
CA LEU A 121 -9.91 7.80 12.00
C LEU A 121 -9.16 9.11 11.73
N GLN A 122 -8.43 9.60 12.73
CA GLN A 122 -7.76 10.91 12.66
C GLN A 122 -6.49 10.87 11.83
N TRP A 123 -5.78 9.76 11.87
CA TRP A 123 -4.52 9.56 11.14
C TRP A 123 -4.67 8.41 10.15
N PRO A 124 -4.16 8.53 8.91
CA PRO A 124 -4.20 7.42 7.95
C PRO A 124 -3.36 6.25 8.44
N PRO A 125 -3.91 5.02 8.50
CA PRO A 125 -3.12 3.84 8.80
C PRO A 125 -2.11 3.64 7.66
N SER A 126 -0.86 3.37 8.01
CA SER A 126 0.20 3.15 7.04
C SER A 126 0.99 1.91 7.45
N PHE A 127 1.48 1.18 6.46
CA PHE A 127 2.11 -0.11 6.67
C PHE A 127 3.32 -0.28 5.74
N HIS A 128 4.34 -0.95 6.26
CA HIS A 128 5.42 -1.50 5.48
C HIS A 128 5.06 -2.87 4.94
N SER A 129 5.65 -3.24 3.81
CA SER A 129 5.45 -4.54 3.20
C SER A 129 6.71 -5.05 2.53
N ARG A 130 6.94 -6.35 2.63
CA ARG A 130 8.08 -7.02 2.04
C ARG A 130 7.77 -8.45 1.63
N ILE A 131 8.55 -8.94 0.67
CA ILE A 131 8.52 -10.33 0.24
C ILE A 131 9.55 -11.14 1.01
N ILE A 132 9.10 -12.22 1.64
CA ILE A 132 9.95 -13.27 2.17
C ILE A 132 9.91 -14.45 1.18
N SER A 133 11.07 -14.75 0.60
CA SER A 133 11.24 -15.86 -0.33
C SER A 133 11.67 -17.11 0.44
N CYS A 134 10.78 -18.10 0.54
CA CYS A 134 11.06 -19.36 1.21
C CYS A 134 11.47 -20.42 0.19
N ALA A 135 12.74 -20.81 0.17
CA ALA A 135 13.28 -21.73 -0.84
C ALA A 135 12.65 -23.14 -0.78
N SER A 136 12.12 -23.51 0.38
CA SER A 136 11.49 -24.80 0.63
C SER A 136 10.37 -24.69 1.67
N LYS A 137 9.66 -25.78 1.90
CA LYS A 137 8.58 -25.85 2.91
C LYS A 137 9.15 -25.74 4.32
N GLU A 138 10.36 -26.25 4.54
CA GLU A 138 11.08 -26.20 5.81
C GLU A 138 11.47 -24.76 6.16
N VAL A 139 11.86 -23.97 5.15
CA VAL A 139 12.11 -22.52 5.32
C VAL A 139 10.81 -21.77 5.66
N LEU A 140 9.69 -22.12 5.01
CA LEU A 140 8.38 -21.55 5.36
C LEU A 140 7.97 -21.93 6.79
N GLN A 141 8.16 -23.19 7.19
CA GLN A 141 7.87 -23.66 8.54
C GLN A 141 8.70 -22.91 9.58
N ALA A 142 10.00 -22.74 9.33
CA ALA A 142 10.89 -21.97 10.21
C ALA A 142 10.47 -20.49 10.30
N TYR A 143 10.03 -19.88 9.19
CA TYR A 143 9.49 -18.52 9.19
C TYR A 143 8.23 -18.42 10.07
N LEU A 144 7.28 -19.34 9.93
CA LEU A 144 6.03 -19.33 10.70
C LEU A 144 6.28 -19.56 12.20
N ALA A 145 7.16 -20.50 12.53
CA ALA A 145 7.61 -20.74 13.90
C ALA A 145 8.23 -19.47 14.50
N TRP A 146 9.06 -18.77 13.72
CA TRP A 146 9.66 -17.51 14.13
C TRP A 146 8.63 -16.42 14.40
N ARG A 147 7.67 -16.22 13.51
CA ARG A 147 6.60 -15.23 13.72
C ARG A 147 5.77 -15.55 14.96
N GLN A 148 5.38 -16.82 15.16
CA GLN A 148 4.62 -17.19 16.35
C GLN A 148 5.43 -17.10 17.65
N HIS A 149 6.73 -17.36 17.60
CA HIS A 149 7.62 -17.16 18.74
C HIS A 149 7.71 -15.68 19.14
N GLU A 150 7.88 -14.78 18.16
CA GLU A 150 7.85 -13.34 18.41
C GLU A 150 6.51 -12.87 18.99
N CYS A 151 5.38 -13.38 18.50
CA CYS A 151 4.05 -13.10 19.08
C CYS A 151 4.01 -13.44 20.58
N HIS A 152 4.51 -14.62 20.93
CA HIS A 152 4.48 -15.07 22.32
C HIS A 152 5.40 -14.23 23.22
N LEU A 153 6.60 -13.91 22.75
CA LEU A 153 7.58 -13.12 23.51
C LEU A 153 7.14 -11.66 23.68
N SER A 154 6.67 -11.03 22.60
CA SER A 154 6.19 -9.64 22.61
C SER A 154 4.98 -9.49 23.52
N ASN A 155 3.93 -10.31 23.34
CA ASN A 155 2.72 -10.20 24.16
C ASN A 155 3.00 -10.44 25.65
N MET A 156 3.87 -11.40 25.99
CA MET A 156 4.24 -11.63 27.39
C MET A 156 5.02 -10.47 27.98
N HIS A 157 5.96 -9.91 27.22
CA HIS A 157 6.70 -8.71 27.61
C HIS A 157 5.75 -7.53 27.84
N ASP A 158 4.87 -7.25 26.88
CA ASP A 158 3.97 -6.11 26.91
C ASP A 158 2.93 -6.25 28.03
N THR A 159 2.45 -7.48 28.28
CA THR A 159 1.59 -7.74 29.43
C THR A 159 2.32 -7.42 30.74
N CYS A 160 3.58 -7.83 30.91
CA CYS A 160 4.34 -7.47 32.11
C CYS A 160 4.53 -5.94 32.20
N LEU A 161 4.92 -5.31 31.10
CA LEU A 161 5.23 -3.89 31.01
C LEU A 161 4.01 -3.07 31.43
N TRP A 162 2.87 -3.29 30.78
CA TRP A 162 1.66 -2.53 31.06
C TRP A 162 1.03 -2.86 32.41
N MET A 163 1.25 -4.06 32.96
CA MET A 163 0.82 -4.33 34.33
C MET A 163 1.68 -3.61 35.37
N LEU A 164 2.98 -3.47 35.14
CA LEU A 164 3.86 -2.65 35.97
C LEU A 164 3.46 -1.18 35.91
N VAL A 165 3.17 -0.66 34.71
CA VAL A 165 2.70 0.71 34.51
C VAL A 165 1.36 0.95 35.22
N LYS A 166 0.39 0.03 35.08
CA LYS A 166 -0.89 0.08 35.83
C LYS A 166 -0.69 -0.04 37.34
N GLY A 167 0.42 -0.64 37.78
CA GLY A 167 0.83 -0.72 39.18
C GLY A 167 1.52 0.54 39.71
N GLY A 168 1.61 1.61 38.91
CA GLY A 168 2.13 2.92 39.32
C GLY A 168 3.57 3.23 38.87
N GLN A 169 4.22 2.34 38.11
CA GLN A 169 5.53 2.63 37.53
C GLN A 169 5.40 3.49 36.27
N THR A 170 6.44 4.24 35.94
CA THR A 170 6.56 4.87 34.61
C THR A 170 6.93 3.82 33.56
N GLU A 171 6.67 4.10 32.28
CA GLU A 171 7.07 3.20 31.18
C GLU A 171 8.58 2.91 31.19
N SER A 172 9.42 3.94 31.42
CA SER A 172 10.88 3.78 31.45
C SER A 172 11.36 2.92 32.62
N GLU A 173 10.75 3.03 33.80
CA GLU A 173 11.09 2.19 34.95
C GLU A 173 10.69 0.73 34.71
N ALA A 174 9.51 0.51 34.12
CA ALA A 174 9.03 -0.82 33.80
C ALA A 174 9.88 -1.48 32.70
N GLU A 175 10.30 -0.72 31.68
CA GLU A 175 11.23 -1.20 30.64
C GLU A 175 12.58 -1.61 31.23
N GLU A 176 13.19 -0.79 32.08
CA GLU A 176 14.48 -1.11 32.71
C GLU A 176 14.36 -2.31 33.66
N PHE A 177 13.23 -2.45 34.38
CA PHE A 177 12.96 -3.61 35.23
C PHE A 177 12.84 -4.92 34.45
N LEU A 178 12.23 -4.88 33.25
CA LEU A 178 12.05 -6.06 32.41
C LEU A 178 13.26 -6.40 31.54
N LYS A 179 14.24 -5.50 31.47
CA LYS A 179 15.45 -5.67 30.66
C LYS A 179 16.25 -6.88 31.11
N GLY A 180 16.61 -7.73 30.14
CA GLY A 180 17.37 -8.96 30.41
C GLY A 180 16.56 -10.09 31.09
N THR A 181 15.28 -9.88 31.41
CA THR A 181 14.45 -10.92 32.03
C THR A 181 14.11 -12.04 31.04
N GLN A 182 14.21 -13.27 31.52
CA GLN A 182 13.87 -14.47 30.78
C GLN A 182 12.36 -14.75 30.81
N LYS A 183 11.89 -15.59 29.87
CA LYS A 183 10.48 -16.01 29.77
C LYS A 183 9.91 -16.54 31.09
N GLN A 184 10.67 -17.37 31.82
CA GLN A 184 10.21 -17.93 33.10
C GLN A 184 10.00 -16.85 34.16
N GLN A 185 10.93 -15.89 34.25
CA GLN A 185 10.86 -14.76 35.18
C GLN A 185 9.65 -13.85 34.88
N LYS A 186 9.37 -13.58 33.59
CA LYS A 186 8.18 -12.81 33.18
C LYS A 186 6.88 -13.54 33.56
N ASN A 187 6.81 -14.84 33.33
CA ASN A 187 5.63 -15.63 33.71
C ASN A 187 5.43 -15.69 35.23
N GLU A 188 6.51 -15.83 35.99
CA GLU A 188 6.48 -15.79 37.46
C GLU A 188 6.05 -14.42 37.98
N LEU A 189 6.55 -13.32 37.39
CA LEU A 189 6.14 -11.96 37.70
C LEU A 189 4.62 -11.76 37.50
N LEU A 190 4.07 -12.18 36.36
CA LEU A 190 2.63 -12.10 36.09
C LEU A 190 1.82 -12.87 37.13
N PHE A 191 2.27 -14.07 37.48
CA PHE A 191 1.54 -14.95 38.40
C PHE A 191 1.61 -14.47 39.86
N GLN A 192 2.81 -14.14 40.35
CA GLN A 192 3.02 -13.79 41.76
C GLN A 192 2.57 -12.37 42.08
N LYS A 193 2.93 -11.39 41.25
CA LYS A 193 2.68 -9.96 41.53
C LYS A 193 1.30 -9.50 41.08
N PHE A 194 0.81 -10.02 39.96
CA PHE A 194 -0.45 -9.57 39.35
C PHE A 194 -1.56 -10.61 39.37
N HIS A 195 -1.28 -11.82 39.88
CA HIS A 195 -2.23 -12.95 39.89
C HIS A 195 -2.80 -13.30 38.51
N ILE A 196 -2.03 -13.03 37.45
CA ILE A 196 -2.39 -13.34 36.06
C ILE A 196 -1.71 -14.64 35.66
N ASN A 197 -2.50 -15.67 35.37
CA ASN A 197 -2.00 -16.84 34.66
C ASN A 197 -1.97 -16.55 33.16
N TYR A 198 -0.77 -16.42 32.59
CA TYR A 198 -0.60 -16.11 31.17
C TYR A 198 -1.38 -17.10 30.28
N LYS A 199 -1.44 -18.40 30.61
CA LYS A 199 -2.16 -19.40 29.79
C LYS A 199 -3.67 -19.14 29.69
N ASN A 200 -4.25 -18.42 30.66
CA ASN A 200 -5.68 -18.13 30.69
C ASN A 200 -6.05 -16.88 29.88
N LEU A 201 -5.07 -16.12 29.38
CA LEU A 201 -5.35 -15.00 28.48
C LEU A 201 -5.93 -15.51 27.15
N PRO A 202 -6.75 -14.69 26.45
CA PRO A 202 -7.31 -15.04 25.15
C PRO A 202 -6.26 -15.56 24.17
N ALA A 203 -6.60 -16.65 23.46
CA ALA A 203 -5.67 -17.31 22.54
C ALA A 203 -5.16 -16.37 21.44
N MET A 204 -6.01 -15.45 20.96
CA MET A 204 -5.65 -14.41 19.99
C MET A 204 -4.46 -13.56 20.43
N TYR A 205 -4.37 -13.20 21.71
CA TYR A 205 -3.27 -12.39 22.24
C TYR A 205 -1.99 -13.21 22.38
N ARG A 206 -2.11 -14.48 22.80
CA ARG A 206 -0.95 -15.33 23.11
C ARG A 206 -0.32 -15.98 21.90
N GLN A 207 -1.17 -16.34 20.93
CA GLN A 207 -0.81 -17.18 19.80
C GLN A 207 -0.96 -16.44 18.46
N GLY A 208 -1.59 -15.26 18.45
CA GLY A 208 -1.97 -14.58 17.23
C GLY A 208 -3.19 -15.22 16.55
N SER A 209 -3.50 -14.75 15.36
CA SER A 209 -4.60 -15.23 14.53
C SER A 209 -4.06 -15.86 13.27
N CYS A 210 -4.50 -17.08 12.97
CA CYS A 210 -4.28 -17.67 11.64
C CYS A 210 -5.59 -17.68 10.86
N ILE A 211 -5.51 -17.41 9.56
CA ILE A 211 -6.67 -17.42 8.67
C ILE A 211 -6.36 -18.35 7.51
N LEU A 212 -7.25 -19.32 7.31
CA LEU A 212 -7.07 -20.34 6.28
C LEU A 212 -8.37 -20.58 5.52
N LYS A 213 -8.25 -20.96 4.24
CA LYS A 213 -9.40 -21.27 3.41
C LYS A 213 -9.89 -22.68 3.67
N THR A 214 -11.07 -22.81 4.27
CA THR A 214 -11.78 -24.08 4.43
C THR A 214 -12.87 -24.23 3.38
N LYS A 215 -13.10 -25.46 2.92
CA LYS A 215 -14.25 -25.79 2.08
C LYS A 215 -15.50 -25.87 2.97
N VAL A 216 -16.50 -25.05 2.67
CA VAL A 216 -17.78 -25.02 3.37
C VAL A 216 -18.89 -25.29 2.34
N GLU A 217 -19.85 -26.15 2.69
CA GLU A 217 -21.08 -26.35 1.92
C GLU A 217 -22.04 -25.20 2.17
N GLU A 218 -22.48 -24.52 1.10
CA GLU A 218 -23.43 -23.42 1.19
C GLU A 218 -24.66 -23.71 0.32
N ASN A 219 -25.85 -23.43 0.85
CA ASN A 219 -27.11 -23.54 0.12
C ASN A 219 -27.26 -22.30 -0.76
N VAL A 220 -27.11 -22.43 -2.07
CA VAL A 220 -27.08 -21.27 -2.99
C VAL A 220 -28.47 -20.90 -3.51
N LYS A 221 -29.31 -21.89 -3.78
CA LYS A 221 -30.71 -21.75 -4.23
C LYS A 221 -31.51 -22.97 -3.79
N CYS A 222 -32.82 -22.86 -3.62
CA CYS A 222 -33.69 -24.02 -3.57
C CYS A 222 -34.17 -24.35 -5.00
N ASN A 223 -34.15 -25.63 -5.39
CA ASN A 223 -34.82 -26.07 -6.62
C ASN A 223 -36.33 -25.85 -6.51
N GLU A 224 -37.05 -25.92 -7.63
CA GLU A 224 -38.53 -25.78 -7.70
C GLU A 224 -39.28 -26.70 -6.71
N ASN A 225 -38.64 -27.80 -6.27
CA ASN A 225 -39.16 -28.76 -5.30
C ASN A 225 -38.74 -28.47 -3.84
N GLY A 226 -38.19 -27.29 -3.53
CA GLY A 226 -37.77 -26.90 -2.17
C GLY A 226 -36.46 -27.51 -1.67
N THR A 227 -35.74 -28.30 -2.50
CA THR A 227 -34.45 -28.89 -2.12
C THR A 227 -33.30 -27.90 -2.27
N PRO A 228 -32.48 -27.67 -1.23
CA PRO A 228 -31.36 -26.73 -1.31
C PRO A 228 -30.22 -27.27 -2.17
N VAL A 229 -29.82 -26.50 -3.19
CA VAL A 229 -28.63 -26.72 -3.99
C VAL A 229 -27.40 -26.33 -3.18
N LYS A 230 -26.72 -27.35 -2.66
CA LYS A 230 -25.46 -27.21 -1.94
C LYS A 230 -24.31 -27.01 -2.92
N ARG A 231 -23.54 -25.94 -2.76
CA ARG A 231 -22.29 -25.72 -3.49
C ARG A 231 -21.14 -25.60 -2.49
N LEU A 232 -20.06 -26.35 -2.74
CA LEU A 232 -18.83 -26.18 -1.99
C LEU A 232 -18.18 -24.83 -2.35
N ARG A 233 -18.00 -23.94 -1.38
CA ARG A 233 -17.22 -22.71 -1.52
C ARG A 233 -16.04 -22.71 -0.56
N ARG A 234 -14.94 -22.07 -0.95
CA ARG A 234 -13.81 -21.83 -0.04
C ARG A 234 -14.10 -20.53 0.72
N LYS A 235 -14.29 -20.59 2.03
CA LYS A 235 -14.41 -19.41 2.90
C LYS A 235 -13.19 -19.32 3.82
N ALA A 236 -12.75 -18.10 4.09
CA ALA A 236 -11.70 -17.83 5.06
C ALA A 236 -12.24 -18.06 6.47
N ARG A 237 -11.49 -18.79 7.30
CA ARG A 237 -11.82 -19.06 8.70
C ARG A 237 -10.66 -18.65 9.58
N ILE A 238 -10.96 -17.87 10.61
CA ILE A 238 -10.00 -17.53 11.68
C ILE A 238 -9.88 -18.71 12.63
N VAL A 239 -8.65 -19.09 12.93
CA VAL A 239 -8.28 -20.17 13.85
C VAL A 239 -7.19 -19.63 14.77
N HIS A 240 -7.11 -20.17 15.98
CA HIS A 240 -6.01 -19.93 16.91
C HIS A 240 -5.40 -21.28 17.26
N SER A 241 -4.09 -21.43 17.06
CA SER A 241 -3.36 -22.68 17.35
C SER A 241 -2.16 -22.36 18.21
N GLU A 242 -1.81 -23.24 19.14
CA GLU A 242 -0.59 -23.09 19.95
C GLU A 242 0.68 -23.33 19.14
N ASP A 243 0.57 -24.08 18.05
CA ASP A 243 1.66 -24.34 17.12
C ASP A 243 1.13 -24.26 15.69
N ILE A 244 1.32 -23.12 15.05
CA ILE A 244 0.99 -22.94 13.63
C ILE A 244 2.07 -23.49 12.72
N ALA A 245 3.25 -23.86 13.22
CA ALA A 245 4.34 -24.41 12.42
C ALA A 245 4.42 -25.94 12.55
N GLY A 246 3.67 -26.51 13.48
CA GLY A 246 3.61 -27.94 13.75
C GLY A 246 3.01 -28.74 12.60
N ARG A 247 3.44 -29.99 12.49
CA ARG A 247 2.95 -30.90 11.45
C ARG A 247 1.47 -31.21 11.61
N SER A 248 0.99 -31.40 12.83
CA SER A 248 -0.43 -31.67 13.11
C SER A 248 -1.30 -30.55 12.54
N PHE A 249 -0.97 -29.30 12.88
CA PHE A 249 -1.70 -28.16 12.37
C PHE A 249 -1.69 -28.08 10.83
N TRP A 250 -0.52 -28.14 10.18
CA TRP A 250 -0.47 -27.99 8.72
C TRP A 250 -1.08 -29.16 7.95
N ASN A 251 -0.84 -30.38 8.40
CA ASN A 251 -1.22 -31.59 7.68
C ASN A 251 -2.70 -31.95 7.89
N GLU A 252 -3.33 -31.51 8.98
CA GLU A 252 -4.77 -31.68 9.23
C GLU A 252 -5.64 -30.79 8.33
N HIS A 253 -5.07 -29.76 7.70
CA HIS A 253 -5.80 -28.84 6.82
C HIS A 253 -5.60 -29.22 5.33
N PRO A 254 -6.59 -29.85 4.66
CA PRO A 254 -6.40 -30.40 3.31
C PRO A 254 -6.10 -29.34 2.24
N SER A 255 -6.55 -28.10 2.44
CA SER A 255 -6.27 -26.99 1.53
C SER A 255 -4.79 -26.60 1.55
N LEU A 256 -4.16 -26.58 2.73
CA LEU A 256 -2.75 -26.25 2.89
C LEU A 256 -1.88 -27.39 2.34
N LEU A 257 -2.21 -28.63 2.69
CA LEU A 257 -1.55 -29.83 2.20
C LEU A 257 -1.53 -29.91 0.67
N LYS A 258 -2.64 -29.54 0.01
CA LYS A 258 -2.74 -29.55 -1.45
C LYS A 258 -1.93 -28.45 -2.13
N GLU A 259 -1.97 -27.22 -1.60
CA GLU A 259 -1.49 -26.02 -2.31
C GLU A 259 0.00 -25.69 -2.01
N VAL A 260 0.52 -26.13 -0.85
CA VAL A 260 1.95 -25.99 -0.46
C VAL A 260 2.63 -27.34 -0.29
N GLY A 261 1.94 -28.32 0.29
CA GLY A 261 2.51 -29.60 0.71
C GLY A 261 2.65 -29.69 2.23
N GLY A 262 2.73 -30.91 2.75
CA GLY A 262 2.83 -31.14 4.18
C GLY A 262 4.23 -30.92 4.73
N PHE A 263 4.31 -30.67 6.03
CA PHE A 263 5.56 -30.59 6.78
C PHE A 263 5.98 -31.99 7.25
N SER A 264 7.26 -32.32 7.06
CA SER A 264 7.83 -33.64 7.35
C SER A 264 8.42 -33.73 8.76
N GLU A 265 8.98 -32.64 9.27
CA GLU A 265 9.64 -32.55 10.58
C GLU A 265 8.94 -31.52 11.48
N GLU A 266 9.13 -31.62 12.80
CA GLU A 266 8.76 -30.52 13.71
C GLU A 266 9.89 -29.47 13.73
N VAL A 267 9.56 -28.22 14.01
CA VAL A 267 10.56 -27.16 14.19
C VAL A 267 10.76 -26.89 15.68
N ASP A 268 11.73 -27.59 16.27
CA ASP A 268 12.04 -27.44 17.70
C ASP A 268 12.86 -26.18 18.00
N LYS A 269 13.68 -25.71 17.03
CA LYS A 269 14.50 -24.50 17.15
C LYS A 269 14.60 -23.75 15.83
N ILE A 270 14.29 -22.45 15.87
CA ILE A 270 14.52 -21.53 14.74
C ILE A 270 16.03 -21.28 14.65
N ARG A 271 16.65 -21.65 13.52
CA ARG A 271 18.08 -21.38 13.28
C ARG A 271 18.27 -19.88 13.07
N LEU A 272 19.22 -19.27 13.78
CA LEU A 272 19.55 -17.83 13.68
C LEU A 272 19.90 -17.40 12.24
N GLU A 273 20.48 -18.30 11.46
CA GLU A 273 20.78 -18.09 10.03
C GLU A 273 19.50 -17.79 9.22
N TYR A 274 18.39 -18.47 9.51
CA TYR A 274 17.11 -18.19 8.84
C TYR A 274 16.58 -16.81 9.20
N VAL A 275 16.70 -16.40 10.47
CA VAL A 275 16.24 -15.07 10.90
C VAL A 275 16.99 -13.97 10.14
N ARG A 276 18.32 -14.11 9.97
CA ARG A 276 19.11 -13.16 9.17
C ARG A 276 18.68 -13.14 7.71
N LEU A 277 18.40 -14.29 7.11
CA LEU A 277 17.89 -14.38 5.73
C LEU A 277 16.52 -13.71 5.58
N PHE A 278 15.62 -13.88 6.55
CA PHE A 278 14.30 -13.22 6.55
C PHE A 278 14.37 -11.72 6.79
N GLN A 279 15.49 -11.21 7.28
CA GLN A 279 15.71 -9.78 7.52
C GLN A 279 16.48 -9.09 6.39
N PHE A 280 17.06 -9.85 5.45
CA PHE A 280 17.81 -9.29 4.35
C PHE A 280 16.91 -8.59 3.33
N GLU A 281 17.30 -7.38 2.93
CA GLU A 281 16.61 -6.60 1.91
C GLU A 281 17.62 -5.90 0.98
N ASN A 282 17.31 -5.90 -0.31
CA ASN A 282 18.10 -5.17 -1.31
C ASN A 282 18.00 -3.66 -1.08
N LYS A 283 19.04 -2.94 -1.48
CA LYS A 283 19.06 -1.47 -1.42
C LYS A 283 19.17 -0.91 -2.84
N LEU A 284 18.44 0.16 -3.10
CA LEU A 284 18.54 0.92 -4.34
C LEU A 284 19.92 1.58 -4.44
N MET A 285 20.41 1.72 -5.67
CA MET A 285 21.73 2.28 -5.96
C MET A 285 21.92 3.63 -5.26
N PRO A 286 23.04 3.88 -4.57
CA PRO A 286 23.32 5.20 -3.99
C PRO A 286 23.47 6.28 -5.06
N SER A 287 23.25 7.55 -4.69
CA SER A 287 23.47 8.71 -5.55
C SER A 287 22.64 8.74 -6.84
N THR A 288 21.52 8.01 -6.90
CA THR A 288 20.53 8.08 -7.98
C THR A 288 19.24 8.67 -7.47
N TRP A 289 18.55 9.43 -8.33
CA TRP A 289 17.15 9.80 -8.10
C TRP A 289 16.31 8.53 -7.94
N ILE A 290 15.40 8.51 -6.98
CA ILE A 290 14.45 7.40 -6.84
C ILE A 290 13.08 7.93 -7.25
N VAL A 291 12.45 7.26 -8.21
CA VAL A 291 11.06 7.51 -8.56
C VAL A 291 10.22 6.34 -8.10
N ILE A 292 9.19 6.64 -7.30
CA ILE A 292 8.17 5.68 -6.90
C ILE A 292 6.93 5.97 -7.73
N ARG A 293 6.62 5.09 -8.69
CA ARG A 293 5.39 5.18 -9.48
C ARG A 293 4.33 4.28 -8.86
N ILE A 294 3.16 4.84 -8.57
CA ILE A 294 1.96 4.12 -8.15
C ILE A 294 0.91 4.18 -9.25
N ASP A 295 0.12 3.12 -9.39
CA ASP A 295 -0.89 2.99 -10.45
C ASP A 295 -2.13 2.21 -9.95
N GLY A 296 -3.31 2.71 -10.30
CA GLY A 296 -4.61 2.17 -9.91
C GLY A 296 -4.85 0.75 -10.43
N CYS A 297 -4.94 -0.22 -9.51
CA CYS A 297 -5.22 -1.60 -9.87
C CYS A 297 -6.67 -1.78 -10.34
N HIS A 298 -6.84 -2.21 -11.59
CA HIS A 298 -8.16 -2.41 -12.22
C HIS A 298 -9.05 -1.15 -12.18
N PHE A 299 -8.44 0.04 -12.29
CA PHE A 299 -9.15 1.30 -12.15
C PHE A 299 -10.21 1.57 -13.23
N HIS A 300 -10.13 0.89 -14.38
CA HIS A 300 -11.23 0.86 -15.34
C HIS A 300 -12.54 0.40 -14.67
N ARG A 301 -12.52 -0.77 -14.00
CA ARG A 301 -13.67 -1.30 -13.25
C ARG A 301 -14.04 -0.39 -12.07
N PHE A 302 -13.04 0.19 -11.39
CA PHE A 302 -13.29 1.13 -10.29
C PHE A 302 -14.08 2.36 -10.77
N SER A 303 -13.65 2.94 -11.89
CA SER A 303 -14.29 4.12 -12.48
C SER A 303 -15.69 3.82 -13.01
N GLU A 304 -15.95 2.62 -13.55
CA GLU A 304 -17.28 2.21 -14.00
C GLU A 304 -18.21 1.99 -12.80
N VAL A 305 -17.75 1.27 -11.76
CA VAL A 305 -18.56 0.96 -10.58
C VAL A 305 -18.92 2.21 -9.77
N HIS A 306 -18.07 3.23 -9.77
CA HIS A 306 -18.30 4.51 -9.08
C HIS A 306 -18.76 5.63 -10.03
N GLU A 307 -19.10 5.28 -11.27
CA GLU A 307 -19.73 6.19 -12.24
C GLU A 307 -18.93 7.48 -12.44
N PHE A 308 -17.63 7.34 -12.68
CA PHE A 308 -16.77 8.49 -12.97
C PHE A 308 -17.12 9.10 -14.32
N GLU A 309 -17.09 10.43 -14.37
CA GLU A 309 -17.30 11.17 -15.61
C GLU A 309 -16.24 10.80 -16.66
N LYS A 310 -16.68 10.78 -17.93
CA LYS A 310 -15.84 10.44 -19.08
C LYS A 310 -15.84 11.59 -20.09
N PRO A 311 -14.68 12.00 -20.64
CA PRO A 311 -13.39 11.29 -20.57
C PRO A 311 -12.60 11.45 -19.26
N ASN A 312 -12.86 12.52 -18.50
CA ASN A 312 -12.15 12.82 -17.25
C ASN A 312 -13.15 13.18 -16.16
N ASP A 313 -12.88 12.73 -14.93
CA ASP A 313 -13.64 13.09 -13.74
C ASP A 313 -12.77 14.02 -12.88
N LYS A 314 -13.21 15.28 -12.76
CA LYS A 314 -12.46 16.32 -12.07
C LYS A 314 -12.28 16.01 -10.58
N GLU A 315 -13.32 15.49 -9.93
CA GLU A 315 -13.31 15.17 -8.51
C GLU A 315 -12.40 13.98 -8.23
N ALA A 316 -12.38 12.97 -9.11
CA ALA A 316 -11.45 11.85 -9.02
C ALA A 316 -9.99 12.31 -9.10
N LEU A 317 -9.67 13.20 -10.05
CA LEU A 317 -8.32 13.74 -10.20
C LEU A 317 -7.94 14.64 -9.00
N ASN A 318 -8.87 15.46 -8.51
CA ASN A 318 -8.64 16.28 -7.32
C ASN A 318 -8.42 15.43 -6.06
N LEU A 319 -9.14 14.31 -5.91
CA LEU A 319 -8.89 13.34 -4.84
C LEU A 319 -7.47 12.76 -4.94
N MET A 320 -7.04 12.32 -6.14
CA MET A 320 -5.68 11.83 -6.37
C MET A 320 -4.63 12.91 -6.04
N ASN A 321 -4.86 14.16 -6.47
CA ASN A 321 -3.99 15.30 -6.16
C ASN A 321 -3.91 15.55 -4.64
N SER A 322 -5.04 15.53 -3.95
CA SER A 322 -5.12 15.73 -2.50
C SER A 322 -4.41 14.61 -1.72
N CYS A 323 -4.40 13.39 -2.24
CA CYS A 323 -3.62 12.28 -1.68
C CYS A 323 -2.12 12.48 -1.92
N ALA A 324 -1.71 12.92 -3.11
CA ALA A 324 -0.31 13.18 -3.42
C ALA A 324 0.27 14.33 -2.60
N VAL A 325 -0.50 15.40 -2.37
CA VAL A 325 -0.14 16.50 -1.46
C VAL A 325 0.13 15.96 -0.05
N ALA A 326 -0.77 15.14 0.49
CA ALA A 326 -0.60 14.54 1.81
C ALA A 326 0.65 13.65 1.89
N VAL A 327 0.97 12.90 0.82
CA VAL A 327 2.21 12.10 0.74
C VAL A 327 3.45 13.00 0.81
N LEU A 328 3.47 14.13 0.09
CA LEU A 328 4.60 15.07 0.12
C LEU A 328 4.78 15.68 1.52
N GLU A 329 3.69 16.04 2.18
CA GLU A 329 3.70 16.64 3.53
C GLU A 329 4.19 15.65 4.60
N GLU A 330 3.74 14.39 4.51
CA GLU A 330 4.14 13.32 5.43
C GLU A 330 5.59 12.86 5.19
N MET A 331 6.00 12.73 3.93
CA MET A 331 7.29 12.14 3.53
C MET A 331 8.19 13.19 2.89
N ARG A 332 8.80 14.02 3.74
CA ARG A 332 9.59 15.22 3.35
C ARG A 332 10.81 14.96 2.44
N ASP A 333 11.23 13.71 2.28
CA ASP A 333 12.30 13.33 1.34
C ASP A 333 11.83 13.35 -0.13
N ILE A 334 10.52 13.35 -0.35
CA ILE A 334 9.90 13.52 -1.67
C ILE A 334 9.92 15.02 -2.03
N VAL A 335 10.53 15.35 -3.16
CA VAL A 335 10.71 16.74 -3.63
C VAL A 335 9.73 17.17 -4.70
N PHE A 336 9.18 16.19 -5.42
CA PHE A 336 8.29 16.43 -6.55
C PHE A 336 7.36 15.24 -6.71
N ALA A 337 6.13 15.49 -7.13
CA ALA A 337 5.25 14.46 -7.63
C ALA A 337 4.54 14.90 -8.90
N TYR A 338 4.28 13.94 -9.78
CA TYR A 338 3.52 14.13 -11.01
C TYR A 338 2.42 13.08 -11.13
N GLY A 339 1.18 13.51 -11.37
CA GLY A 339 0.02 12.64 -11.51
C GLY A 339 -0.72 12.82 -12.82
N VAL A 340 -1.22 11.70 -13.34
CA VAL A 340 -2.09 11.63 -14.52
C VAL A 340 -3.01 10.42 -14.40
N SER A 341 -4.29 10.58 -14.76
CA SER A 341 -5.28 9.49 -14.71
C SER A 341 -5.32 8.86 -13.31
N ASP A 342 -4.99 7.58 -13.21
CA ASP A 342 -4.94 6.72 -12.04
C ASP A 342 -3.50 6.43 -11.58
N GLU A 343 -2.50 7.13 -12.12
CA GLU A 343 -1.10 7.02 -11.71
C GLU A 343 -0.54 8.30 -11.06
N TYR A 344 0.42 8.10 -10.16
CA TYR A 344 1.22 9.17 -9.55
C TYR A 344 2.68 8.73 -9.42
N SER A 345 3.61 9.66 -9.66
CA SER A 345 5.05 9.44 -9.59
C SER A 345 5.65 10.35 -8.55
N PHE A 346 6.31 9.80 -7.54
CA PHE A 346 6.95 10.54 -6.45
C PHE A 346 8.46 10.48 -6.58
N VAL A 347 9.12 11.64 -6.59
CA VAL A 347 10.57 11.78 -6.79
C VAL A 347 11.25 12.05 -5.46
N LEU A 348 12.18 11.17 -5.07
CA LEU A 348 13.06 11.35 -3.92
C LEU A 348 14.45 11.79 -4.37
N LYS A 349 15.10 12.58 -3.52
CA LYS A 349 16.46 13.12 -3.78
C LYS A 349 17.49 12.02 -3.98
N LYS A 350 18.52 12.32 -4.79
CA LYS A 350 19.62 11.40 -5.08
C LYS A 350 20.40 10.93 -3.84
N ASP A 351 20.53 11.80 -2.85
CA ASP A 351 21.21 11.57 -1.57
C ASP A 351 20.28 11.07 -0.45
N SER A 352 18.99 10.86 -0.74
CA SER A 352 18.01 10.38 0.24
C SER A 352 18.48 9.07 0.88
N ARG A 353 18.39 9.04 2.21
CA ARG A 353 18.60 7.85 3.05
C ARG A 353 17.28 7.30 3.58
N PHE A 354 16.15 7.77 3.05
CA PHE A 354 14.81 7.34 3.44
C PHE A 354 14.72 5.81 3.41
N TYR A 355 14.32 5.23 4.54
CA TYR A 355 14.26 3.76 4.72
C TYR A 355 15.52 3.00 4.29
N GLN A 356 16.69 3.61 4.47
CA GLN A 356 17.98 3.06 4.02
C GLN A 356 18.00 2.65 2.54
N ARG A 357 17.17 3.31 1.71
CA ARG A 357 16.98 3.01 0.29
C ARG A 357 16.43 1.61 0.01
N ARG A 358 15.73 0.99 0.95
CA ARG A 358 15.05 -0.30 0.75
C ARG A 358 13.79 -0.11 -0.09
N PRO A 359 13.70 -0.68 -1.31
CA PRO A 359 12.60 -0.40 -2.22
C PRO A 359 11.26 -0.90 -1.68
N SER A 360 11.22 -2.07 -1.03
CA SER A 360 10.07 -2.62 -0.31
C SER A 360 9.49 -1.62 0.68
N GLU A 361 10.30 -1.10 1.60
CA GLU A 361 9.88 -0.15 2.63
C GLU A 361 9.38 1.18 2.04
N ILE A 362 10.11 1.74 1.07
CA ILE A 362 9.73 3.03 0.45
C ILE A 362 8.41 2.88 -0.34
N VAL A 363 8.33 1.88 -1.23
CA VAL A 363 7.14 1.66 -2.08
C VAL A 363 5.92 1.39 -1.20
N SER A 364 6.06 0.48 -0.24
CA SER A 364 4.96 0.10 0.66
C SER A 364 4.47 1.25 1.54
N ALA A 365 5.36 2.08 2.06
CA ALA A 365 4.99 3.26 2.84
C ALA A 365 4.16 4.25 2.01
N ILE A 366 4.65 4.63 0.82
CA ILE A 366 3.98 5.59 -0.05
C ILE A 366 2.62 5.04 -0.51
N VAL A 367 2.60 3.79 -0.99
CA VAL A 367 1.36 3.15 -1.48
C VAL A 367 0.34 3.01 -0.36
N SER A 368 0.72 2.49 0.81
CA SER A 368 -0.22 2.29 1.92
C SER A 368 -0.81 3.60 2.42
N PHE A 369 0.03 4.62 2.58
CA PHE A 369 -0.43 5.95 3.01
C PHE A 369 -1.35 6.58 1.96
N PHE A 370 -0.98 6.54 0.68
CA PHE A 370 -1.80 7.07 -0.41
C PHE A 370 -3.19 6.39 -0.45
N SER A 371 -3.22 5.08 -0.31
CA SER A 371 -4.44 4.27 -0.31
C SER A 371 -5.38 4.57 0.86
N SER A 372 -4.84 4.69 2.07
CA SER A 372 -5.59 5.14 3.24
C SER A 372 -6.14 6.55 3.07
N MET A 373 -5.31 7.48 2.58
CA MET A 373 -5.74 8.85 2.32
C MET A 373 -6.85 8.93 1.28
N PHE A 374 -6.78 8.10 0.23
CA PHE A 374 -7.81 8.02 -0.80
C PHE A 374 -9.17 7.63 -0.20
N VAL A 375 -9.19 6.65 0.70
CA VAL A 375 -10.40 6.23 1.40
C VAL A 375 -10.90 7.32 2.33
N MET A 376 -10.03 7.89 3.17
CA MET A 376 -10.40 8.89 4.16
C MET A 376 -10.94 10.18 3.54
N LYS A 377 -10.34 10.61 2.42
CA LYS A 377 -10.74 11.81 1.69
C LYS A 377 -11.89 11.58 0.71
N TRP A 378 -12.33 10.34 0.49
CA TRP A 378 -13.37 10.03 -0.50
C TRP A 378 -14.61 10.91 -0.36
N LYS A 379 -15.12 11.08 0.86
CA LYS A 379 -16.35 11.86 1.13
C LYS A 379 -16.17 13.38 0.97
N GLU A 380 -14.94 13.89 0.98
CA GLU A 380 -14.63 15.30 0.68
C GLU A 380 -14.92 15.61 -0.80
N PHE A 381 -14.54 14.70 -1.71
CA PHE A 381 -14.67 14.87 -3.17
C PHE A 381 -15.94 14.24 -3.74
N PHE A 382 -16.47 13.20 -3.07
CA PHE A 382 -17.70 12.53 -3.46
C PHE A 382 -18.70 12.41 -2.31
N PRO A 383 -19.31 13.52 -1.84
CA PRO A 383 -20.23 13.49 -0.69
C PRO A 383 -21.39 12.51 -0.87
N GLN A 384 -21.93 12.46 -2.10
CA GLN A 384 -23.11 11.67 -2.45
C GLN A 384 -22.79 10.26 -2.97
N LYS A 385 -21.53 9.92 -3.26
CA LYS A 385 -21.16 8.57 -3.71
C LYS A 385 -20.58 7.77 -2.55
N GLU A 386 -21.03 6.54 -2.38
CA GLU A 386 -20.40 5.61 -1.44
C GLU A 386 -19.23 4.89 -2.11
N LEU A 387 -18.16 4.70 -1.34
CA LEU A 387 -17.03 3.88 -1.77
C LEU A 387 -17.41 2.41 -1.62
N LYS A 388 -17.63 1.72 -2.75
CA LYS A 388 -18.23 0.38 -2.78
C LYS A 388 -17.27 -0.73 -2.40
N TYR A 389 -15.97 -0.56 -2.65
CA TYR A 389 -14.93 -1.51 -2.28
C TYR A 389 -13.56 -0.83 -2.14
N PRO A 390 -12.60 -1.45 -1.41
CA PRO A 390 -11.28 -0.87 -1.18
C PRO A 390 -10.51 -0.62 -2.49
N PRO A 391 -10.07 0.62 -2.78
CA PRO A 391 -9.18 0.87 -3.90
C PRO A 391 -7.83 0.21 -3.63
N SER A 392 -7.14 -0.18 -4.70
CA SER A 392 -5.81 -0.77 -4.62
C SER A 392 -4.89 -0.14 -5.65
N PHE A 393 -3.64 0.08 -5.28
CA PHE A 393 -2.60 0.65 -6.13
C PHE A 393 -1.40 -0.28 -6.14
N ASP A 394 -0.84 -0.54 -7.32
CA ASP A 394 0.49 -1.15 -7.42
C ASP A 394 1.57 -0.07 -7.35
N GLY A 395 2.80 -0.47 -7.02
CA GLY A 395 3.92 0.44 -6.84
C GLY A 395 5.21 -0.18 -7.33
N ARG A 396 6.10 0.67 -7.85
CA ARG A 396 7.47 0.28 -8.21
C ARG A 396 8.47 1.41 -7.95
N ALA A 397 9.70 1.04 -7.66
CA ALA A 397 10.82 1.96 -7.54
C ALA A 397 11.72 1.87 -8.77
N VAL A 398 12.12 3.02 -9.31
CA VAL A 398 13.05 3.13 -10.45
C VAL A 398 14.15 4.12 -10.10
N CYS A 399 15.39 3.77 -10.42
CA CYS A 399 16.55 4.65 -10.18
C CYS A 399 16.96 5.35 -11.47
N TYR A 400 17.04 6.68 -11.44
CA TYR A 400 17.57 7.48 -12.54
C TYR A 400 18.90 8.13 -12.13
N PRO A 401 19.99 7.89 -12.88
CA PRO A 401 21.33 8.28 -12.45
C PRO A 401 21.64 9.77 -12.64
N SER A 402 20.87 10.48 -13.47
CA SER A 402 21.07 11.91 -13.71
C SER A 402 19.75 12.68 -13.74
N THR A 403 19.87 14.00 -13.56
CA THR A 403 18.75 14.94 -13.56
C THR A 403 18.07 15.00 -14.93
N GLU A 404 18.85 14.88 -16.01
CA GLU A 404 18.36 14.87 -17.40
C GLU A 404 17.49 13.63 -17.65
N ILE A 405 17.91 12.45 -17.20
CA ILE A 405 17.14 11.21 -17.38
C ILE A 405 15.86 11.24 -16.55
N LEU A 406 15.91 11.82 -15.34
CA LEU A 406 14.72 12.05 -14.52
C LEU A 406 13.73 12.99 -15.23
N GLN A 407 14.21 14.08 -15.82
CA GLN A 407 13.38 15.02 -16.58
C GLN A 407 12.77 14.35 -17.82
N ASP A 408 13.54 13.51 -18.52
CA ASP A 408 13.04 12.72 -19.65
C ASP A 408 11.95 11.73 -19.21
N TYR A 409 12.08 11.12 -18.03
CA TYR A 409 11.02 10.29 -17.44
C TYR A 409 9.75 11.10 -17.17
N LEU A 410 9.86 12.27 -16.55
CA LEU A 410 8.70 13.12 -16.27
C LEU A 410 8.05 13.60 -17.57
N ALA A 411 8.86 14.03 -18.54
CA ALA A 411 8.40 14.40 -19.88
C ALA A 411 7.70 13.23 -20.58
N TRP A 412 8.21 12.00 -20.44
CA TRP A 412 7.54 10.80 -20.95
C TRP A 412 6.14 10.64 -20.37
N ARG A 413 5.97 10.81 -19.05
CA ARG A 413 4.65 10.73 -18.38
C ARG A 413 3.70 11.84 -18.87
N GLN A 414 4.19 13.06 -19.05
CA GLN A 414 3.35 14.16 -19.57
C GLN A 414 2.97 14.03 -21.04
N VAL A 415 3.86 13.49 -21.87
CA VAL A 415 3.53 13.15 -23.27
C VAL A 415 2.45 12.06 -23.32
N ASP A 416 2.55 11.05 -22.46
CA ASP A 416 1.54 9.99 -22.34
C ASP A 416 0.18 10.56 -21.90
N CYS A 417 0.17 11.48 -20.93
CA CYS A 417 -1.02 12.25 -20.53
C CYS A 417 -1.70 12.92 -21.72
N HIS A 418 -0.94 13.69 -22.51
CA HIS A 418 -1.47 14.42 -23.66
C HIS A 418 -2.10 13.48 -24.69
N ILE A 419 -1.39 12.41 -25.06
CA ILE A 419 -1.83 11.42 -26.05
C ILE A 419 -3.10 10.72 -25.58
N ASN A 420 -3.12 10.24 -24.33
CA ASN A 420 -4.24 9.49 -23.80
C ASN A 420 -5.47 10.38 -23.60
N ASN A 421 -5.30 11.61 -23.11
CA ASN A 421 -6.42 12.55 -22.95
C ASN A 421 -7.05 12.93 -24.30
N GLN A 422 -6.23 13.22 -25.32
CA GLN A 422 -6.76 13.55 -26.66
C GLN A 422 -7.54 12.37 -27.24
N TYR A 423 -6.97 11.17 -27.19
CA TYR A 423 -7.64 9.95 -27.65
C TYR A 423 -8.96 9.71 -26.89
N ASN A 424 -8.92 9.75 -25.56
CA ASN A 424 -10.09 9.49 -24.71
C ASN A 424 -11.19 10.54 -24.93
N THR A 425 -10.83 11.81 -25.15
CA THR A 425 -11.79 12.87 -25.46
C THR A 425 -12.52 12.56 -26.77
N CYS A 426 -11.79 12.25 -27.85
CA CYS A 426 -12.43 11.85 -29.10
C CYS A 426 -13.30 10.60 -28.92
N PHE A 427 -12.77 9.58 -28.23
CA PHE A 427 -13.44 8.31 -28.02
C PHE A 427 -14.78 8.48 -27.31
N TRP A 428 -14.80 9.19 -26.17
CA TRP A 428 -16.02 9.38 -25.40
C TRP A 428 -16.98 10.37 -26.04
N MET A 429 -16.51 11.33 -26.83
CA MET A 429 -17.41 12.19 -27.61
C MET A 429 -18.12 11.40 -28.72
N LEU A 430 -17.43 10.49 -29.40
CA LEU A 430 -18.02 9.57 -30.37
C LEU A 430 -19.07 8.65 -29.71
N VAL A 431 -18.77 8.12 -28.53
CA VAL A 431 -19.70 7.26 -27.79
C VAL A 431 -20.91 8.05 -27.27
N ASN A 432 -20.67 9.13 -26.53
CA ASN A 432 -21.71 9.83 -25.76
C ASN A 432 -22.54 10.79 -26.62
N LYS A 433 -21.96 11.42 -27.66
CA LYS A 433 -22.66 12.43 -28.48
C LYS A 433 -23.09 11.93 -29.86
N LYS A 434 -22.39 10.94 -30.42
CA LYS A 434 -22.75 10.33 -31.73
C LYS A 434 -23.36 8.93 -31.59
N GLY A 435 -23.52 8.42 -30.37
CA GLY A 435 -24.16 7.13 -30.12
C GLY A 435 -23.39 5.92 -30.66
N LYS A 436 -22.10 6.06 -30.97
CA LYS A 436 -21.27 4.94 -31.43
C LYS A 436 -21.06 3.95 -30.30
N SER A 437 -21.02 2.66 -30.63
CA SER A 437 -20.53 1.65 -29.68
C SER A 437 -19.04 1.86 -29.39
N LYS A 438 -18.57 1.30 -28.25
CA LYS A 438 -17.14 1.33 -27.88
C LYS A 438 -16.24 0.75 -28.99
N SER A 439 -16.68 -0.31 -29.68
CA SER A 439 -15.93 -0.93 -30.79
C SER A 439 -15.86 0.00 -32.00
N GLU A 440 -16.99 0.58 -32.42
CA GLU A 440 -17.02 1.49 -33.57
C GLU A 440 -16.20 2.75 -33.33
N ALA A 441 -16.21 3.30 -32.11
CA ALA A 441 -15.39 4.45 -31.76
C ALA A 441 -13.88 4.10 -31.81
N GLN A 442 -13.51 2.92 -31.32
CA GLN A 442 -12.12 2.43 -31.39
C GLN A 442 -11.66 2.23 -32.84
N ASP A 443 -12.48 1.59 -33.68
CA ASP A 443 -12.17 1.36 -35.09
C ASP A 443 -12.08 2.68 -35.86
N TYR A 444 -12.95 3.65 -35.56
CA TYR A 444 -12.90 4.99 -36.17
C TYR A 444 -11.62 5.74 -35.84
N LEU A 445 -11.13 5.64 -34.60
CA LEU A 445 -9.91 6.34 -34.16
C LEU A 445 -8.62 5.59 -34.49
N LYS A 446 -8.72 4.35 -34.95
CA LYS A 446 -7.57 3.50 -35.27
C LYS A 446 -6.75 4.12 -36.40
N GLY A 447 -5.44 4.27 -36.17
CA GLY A 447 -4.52 4.84 -37.17
C GLY A 447 -4.56 6.36 -37.31
N THR A 448 -5.49 7.04 -36.63
CA THR A 448 -5.59 8.50 -36.70
C THR A 448 -4.39 9.19 -36.06
N GLN A 449 -3.97 10.32 -36.64
CA GLN A 449 -2.92 11.20 -36.14
C GLN A 449 -3.48 12.24 -35.17
N ALA A 450 -2.59 12.95 -34.46
CA ALA A 450 -3.00 13.97 -33.48
C ALA A 450 -3.77 15.13 -34.14
N ARG A 451 -3.36 15.53 -35.35
CA ARG A 451 -4.06 16.57 -36.13
C ARG A 451 -5.48 16.14 -36.49
N GLU A 452 -5.67 14.91 -36.96
CA GLU A 452 -6.99 14.38 -37.34
C GLU A 452 -7.93 14.31 -36.14
N LYS A 453 -7.43 13.95 -34.96
CA LYS A 453 -8.20 13.98 -33.70
C LYS A 453 -8.63 15.40 -33.32
N ASN A 454 -7.76 16.39 -33.46
CA ASN A 454 -8.14 17.79 -33.22
C ASN A 454 -9.18 18.28 -34.23
N GLU A 455 -9.00 17.97 -35.52
CA GLU A 455 -9.98 18.32 -36.54
C GLU A 455 -11.34 17.67 -36.27
N LEU A 456 -11.36 16.41 -35.82
CA LEU A 456 -12.57 15.72 -35.38
C LEU A 456 -13.25 16.45 -34.21
N LEU A 457 -12.50 16.80 -33.16
CA LEU A 457 -13.03 17.52 -32.00
C LEU A 457 -13.65 18.88 -32.37
N ILE A 458 -12.97 19.65 -33.22
CA ILE A 458 -13.44 20.97 -33.63
C ILE A 458 -14.65 20.84 -34.57
N LYS A 459 -14.56 20.04 -35.64
CA LYS A 459 -15.58 20.01 -36.69
C LYS A 459 -16.86 19.30 -36.25
N GLU A 460 -16.74 18.17 -35.54
CA GLU A 460 -17.90 17.35 -35.17
C GLU A 460 -18.52 17.72 -33.82
N PHE A 461 -17.73 18.34 -32.94
CA PHE A 461 -18.14 18.58 -31.55
C PHE A 461 -17.96 20.03 -31.08
N GLY A 462 -17.34 20.91 -31.88
CA GLY A 462 -17.06 22.29 -31.47
C GLY A 462 -16.11 22.41 -30.29
N ILE A 463 -15.28 21.39 -30.04
CA ILE A 463 -14.33 21.36 -28.93
C ILE A 463 -12.95 21.74 -29.44
N ASP A 464 -12.42 22.87 -28.97
CA ASP A 464 -11.00 23.15 -29.07
C ASP A 464 -10.26 22.41 -27.95
N TYR A 465 -9.43 21.43 -28.32
CA TYR A 465 -8.66 20.66 -27.36
C TYR A 465 -7.74 21.57 -26.52
N ILE A 466 -7.18 22.65 -27.08
CA ILE A 466 -6.24 23.53 -26.36
C ILE A 466 -6.94 24.31 -25.24
N GLU A 467 -8.24 24.56 -25.37
CA GLU A 467 -9.04 25.29 -24.39
C GLU A 467 -9.56 24.39 -23.26
N LEU A 468 -9.34 23.07 -23.32
CA LEU A 468 -9.68 22.18 -22.21
C LEU A 468 -8.85 22.52 -20.96
N GLU A 469 -9.40 22.20 -19.79
CA GLU A 469 -8.77 22.46 -18.50
C GLU A 469 -7.31 21.91 -18.48
N PRO A 470 -6.31 22.73 -18.08
CA PRO A 470 -4.91 22.32 -18.11
C PRO A 470 -4.65 21.01 -17.35
N MET A 471 -5.38 20.76 -16.24
CA MET A 471 -5.28 19.51 -15.48
C MET A 471 -5.48 18.26 -16.35
N PHE A 472 -6.43 18.29 -17.29
CA PHE A 472 -6.69 17.14 -18.17
C PHE A 472 -5.62 16.96 -19.25
N ARG A 473 -4.97 18.04 -19.67
CA ARG A 473 -4.01 18.03 -20.79
C ARG A 473 -2.57 17.85 -20.36
N GLN A 474 -2.23 18.35 -19.17
CA GLN A 474 -0.87 18.45 -18.66
C GLN A 474 -0.67 17.60 -17.40
N GLY A 475 -1.75 17.10 -16.77
CA GLY A 475 -1.68 16.42 -15.48
C GLY A 475 -1.43 17.40 -14.33
N SER A 476 -0.95 16.86 -13.21
CA SER A 476 -0.78 17.60 -11.96
C SER A 476 0.65 17.47 -11.45
N SER A 477 1.33 18.60 -11.27
CA SER A 477 2.66 18.68 -10.66
C SER A 477 2.53 19.20 -9.24
N ALA A 478 2.88 18.40 -8.24
CA ALA A 478 2.87 18.75 -6.82
C ALA A 478 4.30 18.96 -6.32
N PHE A 479 4.60 20.10 -5.72
CA PHE A 479 5.92 20.41 -5.18
C PHE A 479 5.89 21.50 -4.11
N TRP A 480 6.98 21.59 -3.35
CA TRP A 480 7.15 22.62 -2.32
C TRP A 480 7.46 23.98 -2.93
N GLU A 481 6.62 24.96 -2.67
CA GLU A 481 6.82 26.37 -3.02
C GLU A 481 7.06 27.20 -1.75
N LYS A 482 7.88 28.24 -1.85
CA LYS A 482 8.06 29.19 -0.74
C LYS A 482 6.83 30.08 -0.69
N GLU A 483 6.22 30.25 0.48
CA GLU A 483 5.21 31.30 0.63
C GLU A 483 5.88 32.68 0.47
N GLU A 484 5.32 33.52 -0.40
CA GLU A 484 5.60 34.95 -0.37
C GLU A 484 4.91 35.53 0.86
N ALA A 485 5.70 36.03 1.82
CA ALA A 485 5.19 36.66 3.03
C ALA A 485 4.37 37.91 2.64
N THR A 486 3.06 37.75 2.55
CA THR A 486 2.14 38.87 2.34
C THR A 486 1.64 39.36 3.69
N MET A 487 2.09 40.58 4.00
CA MET A 487 1.68 41.52 5.05
C MET A 487 2.43 41.46 6.39
N ALA A 488 2.96 42.64 6.72
CA ALA A 488 3.74 42.98 7.89
C ALA A 488 2.99 42.74 9.20
N HIS A 489 3.62 42.00 10.11
CA HIS A 489 3.46 42.28 11.53
C HIS A 489 4.67 43.09 11.98
N GLU A 490 4.42 44.38 12.25
CA GLU A 490 5.26 45.16 13.15
C GLU A 490 5.26 44.44 14.50
N ASN A 491 6.30 43.65 14.75
CA ASN A 491 7.00 43.56 16.03
C ASN A 491 8.17 42.60 15.85
N GLY A 492 9.37 43.14 16.09
CA GLY A 492 10.63 42.43 15.93
C GLY A 492 10.67 41.14 16.76
N ALA A 493 10.57 40.02 16.07
CA ALA A 493 11.09 38.73 16.50
C ALA A 493 11.77 38.09 15.28
N SER A 494 12.98 37.61 15.51
CA SER A 494 13.93 37.08 14.54
C SER A 494 13.37 35.93 13.69
N MET A 495 13.61 36.02 12.37
CA MET A 495 13.30 35.07 11.29
C MET A 495 13.15 33.59 11.69
N GLU A 496 11.92 33.10 11.70
CA GLU A 496 11.62 31.69 11.45
C GLU A 496 11.73 31.39 9.95
N ASN A 497 12.23 30.20 9.62
CA ASN A 497 12.40 29.71 8.24
C ASN A 497 11.15 29.99 7.38
N PRO A 498 11.28 30.42 6.11
CA PRO A 498 10.13 30.65 5.25
C PRO A 498 9.29 29.37 5.16
N HIS A 499 8.04 29.45 5.61
CA HIS A 499 7.10 28.34 5.54
C HIS A 499 6.97 27.89 4.08
N LYS A 500 7.28 26.61 3.84
CA LYS A 500 7.10 25.99 2.53
C LYS A 500 5.75 25.29 2.54
N LYS A 501 4.97 25.47 1.48
CA LYS A 501 3.68 24.79 1.29
C LYS A 501 3.74 23.94 0.03
N VAL A 502 3.12 22.76 0.06
CA VAL A 502 2.96 21.94 -1.14
C VAL A 502 1.87 22.57 -2.01
N THR A 503 2.21 22.88 -3.26
CA THR A 503 1.29 23.46 -4.24
C THR A 503 1.14 22.51 -5.43
N VAL A 504 -0.07 22.43 -5.98
CA VAL A 504 -0.36 21.67 -7.20
C VAL A 504 -0.49 22.66 -8.36
N LYS A 505 0.27 22.45 -9.43
CA LYS A 505 0.20 23.24 -10.67
C LYS A 505 -0.02 22.33 -11.88
N HIS A 506 -0.73 22.85 -12.87
CA HIS A 506 -0.99 22.19 -14.14
C HIS A 506 -0.23 22.96 -15.21
N CYS A 507 1.01 22.54 -15.49
CA CYS A 507 1.93 23.25 -16.37
C CYS A 507 2.78 22.29 -17.20
N ASP A 508 3.31 22.79 -18.30
CA ASP A 508 4.23 22.05 -19.17
C ASP A 508 5.62 21.93 -18.50
N MET A 509 5.95 20.74 -18.03
CA MET A 509 7.24 20.41 -17.41
C MET A 509 8.23 19.78 -18.40
N ILE A 510 7.85 19.64 -19.68
CA ILE A 510 8.76 19.21 -20.75
C ILE A 510 9.72 20.34 -21.10
N LYS A 511 9.26 21.59 -21.04
CA LYS A 511 10.07 22.77 -21.35
C LYS A 511 11.02 23.12 -20.20
N PRO A 512 12.24 23.62 -20.51
CA PRO A 512 13.18 24.10 -19.50
C PRO A 512 12.66 25.25 -18.64
N ASP A 513 11.66 25.99 -19.10
CA ASP A 513 11.09 27.16 -18.40
C ASP A 513 10.55 26.79 -17.03
N PHE A 514 9.85 25.65 -16.93
CA PHE A 514 9.33 25.15 -15.66
C PHE A 514 10.46 24.90 -14.65
N TRP A 515 11.48 24.16 -15.06
CA TRP A 515 12.61 23.82 -14.20
C TRP A 515 13.46 25.03 -13.82
N ARG A 516 13.58 26.01 -14.72
CA ARG A 516 14.25 27.30 -14.45
C ARG A 516 13.46 28.20 -13.50
N ALA A 517 12.13 28.17 -13.57
CA ALA A 517 11.26 28.90 -12.64
C ALA A 517 11.25 28.27 -11.24
N HIS A 518 11.52 26.96 -11.15
CA HIS A 518 11.50 26.20 -9.90
C HIS A 518 12.82 25.45 -9.61
N PRO A 519 13.97 26.17 -9.51
CA PRO A 519 15.28 25.53 -9.35
C PRO A 519 15.39 24.72 -8.05
N SER A 520 14.58 25.06 -7.04
CA SER A 520 14.57 24.39 -5.75
C SER A 520 14.09 22.94 -5.76
N ILE A 521 13.41 22.50 -6.83
CA ILE A 521 12.83 21.15 -6.93
C ILE A 521 13.94 20.09 -7.06
N LEU A 522 14.80 20.24 -8.06
CA LEU A 522 15.87 19.29 -8.35
C LEU A 522 17.24 19.70 -7.79
N ASN A 523 17.32 20.90 -7.18
CA ASN A 523 18.44 21.50 -6.44
C ASN A 523 19.70 20.61 -6.32
N GLU A 524 20.54 20.63 -7.35
CA GLU A 524 21.90 20.14 -7.24
C GLU A 524 22.75 21.22 -6.60
N LYS A 525 22.87 21.23 -5.27
CA LYS A 525 24.08 21.84 -4.71
C LYS A 525 25.24 21.01 -5.24
N ARG A 526 26.05 21.60 -6.12
CA ARG A 526 27.39 21.06 -6.38
C ARG A 526 28.08 21.01 -5.02
N PRO A 527 28.70 19.88 -4.62
CA PRO A 527 29.62 19.93 -3.52
C PRO A 527 30.69 20.95 -3.90
N ASP A 528 30.77 22.04 -3.13
CA ASP A 528 31.94 22.92 -3.17
C ASP A 528 33.11 22.04 -2.70
N PHE A 529 33.97 21.66 -3.65
CA PHE A 529 35.19 20.90 -3.39
C PHE A 529 36.30 21.82 -2.90
#